data_AF-A0A960R513-F1
#
_entry.id   AF-A0A960R513-F1
#
_cell.length_a   1.000
_cell.length_b   1.000
_cell.length_c   1.000
_cell.angle_alpha   90.00
_cell.angle_beta   90.00
_cell.angle_gamma   90.00
#
_symmetry.space_group_name_H-M   'P 1'
#
loop_
_entity.id
_entity.type
_entity.pdbx_description
1 polymer ?
#
loop_
_entity_poly.entity_id
_entity_poly.type
_entity_poly.pdbx_seq_one_letter_code
_entity_poly.pdbx_strand_id
1 'polypeptide(L)'
;THADGLFPEWTRESLDRWKAPADFANAARLGSVDVNVSSLAKARPQSPRLALPGPDRFLLPISLVMPQRGSLLLESDGGGREEMIASLNQLILRLLSVAPPAKLSFTIIDPVGLGDGFSGLMHLADYDESLINSRIWTQSQQIEARLGDLNDHIEKVIQMYLRNEFPNITEYNRQAGQIAEKYHFVVIADFPSNFSELAAKRLLSIATSGARCGVYLLMHWDRKKPVPQDFNAEQARAHCLRVVGKKSGTFALNDELIPGVTFSLDQLPEDGLTRDLIHKLGAASRDAERVEVPFSDIAPAEDALWSVETTKELRVPIGRTGATKLQYLAIGRDTRQHALIAGKTGSGKSTLFHVMITNLSLWCSPDEVEFYLVDFKKGVEFKCYANAHLPHARVIAIESDREFGLSVLQRLDEELKRRGD
;
A
#
# COMPACT_ATOMS: atom_id res chain seq x y z
N THR A 1 6.62 16.64 22.17
CA THR A 1 6.07 15.50 22.94
C THR A 1 5.31 14.51 22.09
N HIS A 2 4.29 14.87 21.29
CA HIS A 2 3.57 13.86 20.48
C HIS A 2 4.34 13.36 19.24
N ALA A 3 5.09 14.24 18.57
CA ALA A 3 5.84 13.87 17.36
C ALA A 3 7.11 13.05 17.68
N ASP A 4 7.79 13.37 18.78
CA ASP A 4 9.04 12.70 19.18
C ASP A 4 8.80 11.23 19.59
N GLY A 5 7.61 10.92 20.12
CA GLY A 5 7.19 9.55 20.39
C GLY A 5 6.88 8.75 19.12
N LEU A 6 6.31 9.40 18.10
CA LEU A 6 6.02 8.78 16.79
C LEU A 6 7.28 8.64 15.92
N PHE A 7 8.20 9.58 16.04
CA PHE A 7 9.40 9.68 15.21
C PHE A 7 10.65 9.77 16.09
N PRO A 8 11.01 8.69 16.81
CA PRO A 8 12.22 8.69 17.63
C PRO A 8 13.45 8.92 16.75
N GLU A 9 14.47 9.53 17.35
CA GLU A 9 15.79 9.64 16.72
C GLU A 9 16.35 8.26 16.40
N TRP A 10 17.14 8.18 15.34
CA TRP A 10 17.79 6.94 14.96
C TRP A 10 18.95 6.65 15.89
N THR A 11 18.74 5.76 16.86
CA THR A 11 19.74 5.30 17.80
C THR A 11 19.68 3.79 17.88
N ARG A 12 20.75 3.16 18.39
CA ARG A 12 20.73 1.70 18.63
C ARG A 12 19.58 1.29 19.54
N GLU A 13 19.34 2.07 20.59
CA GLU A 13 18.27 1.83 21.55
C GLU A 13 16.86 1.97 20.93
N SER A 14 16.64 2.95 20.04
CA SER A 14 15.35 3.10 19.36
C SER A 14 15.11 1.97 18.36
N LEU A 15 16.16 1.53 17.64
CA LEU A 15 16.07 0.39 16.73
C LEU A 15 15.80 -0.91 17.48
N ASP A 16 16.49 -1.19 18.58
CA ASP A 16 16.31 -2.43 19.34
C ASP A 16 14.88 -2.52 19.90
N ARG A 17 14.32 -1.40 20.38
CA ARG A 17 12.93 -1.30 20.86
C ARG A 17 11.87 -1.26 19.76
N TRP A 18 12.23 -0.97 18.52
CA TRP A 18 11.28 -0.84 17.42
C TRP A 18 10.47 -2.13 17.20
N LYS A 19 9.17 -1.97 17.01
CA LYS A 19 8.25 -3.03 16.59
C LYS A 19 7.40 -2.50 15.43
N ALA A 20 7.03 -3.40 14.52
CA ALA A 20 6.14 -3.07 13.42
C ALA A 20 4.84 -2.43 13.95
N PRO A 21 4.47 -1.22 13.47
CA PRO A 21 3.21 -0.59 13.84
C PRO A 21 2.01 -1.40 13.33
N ALA A 22 0.94 -1.48 14.12
CA ALA A 22 -0.32 -2.07 13.68
C ALA A 22 -1.13 -1.10 12.80
N ASP A 23 -1.03 0.20 13.10
CA ASP A 23 -1.73 1.27 12.39
C ASP A 23 -0.73 2.26 11.80
N PHE A 24 -1.11 2.89 10.69
CA PHE A 24 -0.33 3.97 10.11
C PHE A 24 -0.77 5.30 10.72
N ALA A 25 0.17 6.03 11.34
CA ALA A 25 -0.08 7.38 11.84
C ALA A 25 -0.35 8.40 10.71
N ASN A 26 -0.24 7.98 9.44
CA ASN A 26 -0.43 8.82 8.24
C ASN A 26 0.45 10.09 8.30
N ALA A 27 1.66 9.96 8.83
CA ALA A 27 2.61 11.04 8.92
C ALA A 27 4.06 10.51 8.92
N ALA A 28 4.98 11.33 8.42
CA ALA A 28 6.41 11.06 8.47
C ALA A 28 7.19 12.35 8.69
N ARG A 29 8.13 12.34 9.64
CA ARG A 29 9.01 13.47 9.91
C ARG A 29 10.01 13.66 8.77
N LEU A 30 10.09 14.88 8.28
CA LEU A 30 11.02 15.35 7.24
C LEU A 30 12.26 16.00 7.84
N GLY A 31 12.08 16.73 8.94
CA GLY A 31 13.10 17.62 9.46
C GLY A 31 12.62 18.39 10.67
N SER A 32 13.32 19.47 10.98
CA SER A 32 12.98 20.35 12.08
C SER A 32 13.30 21.82 11.78
N VAL A 33 12.60 22.70 12.46
CA VAL A 33 12.79 24.14 12.43
C VAL A 33 13.27 24.60 13.80
N ASP A 34 14.47 25.14 13.85
CA ASP A 34 15.01 25.86 15.01
C ASP A 34 14.55 27.31 14.94
N VAL A 35 13.84 27.77 15.98
CA VAL A 35 13.33 29.13 16.09
C VAL A 35 14.03 29.84 17.23
N ASN A 36 14.80 30.87 16.90
CA ASN A 36 15.31 31.88 17.83
C ASN A 36 14.38 33.10 17.82
N VAL A 37 13.55 33.20 18.86
CA VAL A 37 12.53 34.24 19.02
C VAL A 37 13.15 35.64 19.07
N SER A 38 14.34 35.78 19.66
CA SER A 38 15.00 37.09 19.79
C SER A 38 15.40 37.65 18.43
N SER A 39 15.87 36.79 17.53
CA SER A 39 16.19 37.17 16.15
C SER A 39 14.93 37.35 15.29
N LEU A 40 13.87 36.59 15.56
CA LEU A 40 12.60 36.65 14.83
C LEU A 40 11.80 37.93 15.16
N ALA A 41 11.70 38.30 16.43
CA ALA A 41 10.80 39.35 16.90
C ALA A 41 11.28 40.78 16.63
N LYS A 42 12.53 40.97 16.14
CA LYS A 42 13.24 42.27 15.94
C LYS A 42 13.41 43.15 17.19
N ALA A 43 12.50 43.09 18.16
CA ALA A 43 12.54 43.76 19.44
C ALA A 43 11.86 42.90 20.51
N ARG A 44 12.32 43.04 21.75
CA ARG A 44 11.83 42.26 22.89
C ARG A 44 11.07 43.15 23.87
N PRO A 45 9.89 42.73 24.36
CA PRO A 45 9.25 43.42 25.47
C PRO A 45 10.15 43.30 26.71
N GLN A 46 10.61 44.43 27.26
CA GLN A 46 11.39 44.45 28.50
C GLN A 46 10.51 44.34 29.75
N SER A 47 9.21 44.58 29.59
CA SER A 47 8.24 44.48 30.69
C SER A 47 7.99 43.02 31.06
N PRO A 48 8.14 42.62 32.34
CA PRO A 48 7.79 41.28 32.82
C PRO A 48 6.33 40.90 32.54
N ARG A 49 5.44 41.88 32.38
CA ARG A 49 4.01 41.66 32.04
C ARG A 49 3.79 41.20 30.60
N LEU A 50 4.80 41.37 29.74
CA LEU A 50 4.78 40.99 28.32
C LEU A 50 5.82 39.90 28.01
N ALA A 51 6.33 39.20 29.02
CA ALA A 51 7.24 38.09 28.82
C ALA A 51 6.53 36.98 28.03
N LEU A 52 7.16 36.52 26.95
CA LEU A 52 6.65 35.40 26.17
C LEU A 52 6.72 34.11 27.00
N PRO A 53 5.69 33.24 26.94
CA PRO A 53 5.73 31.96 27.61
C PRO A 53 6.71 31.02 26.90
N GLY A 54 7.57 30.34 27.68
CA GLY A 54 8.49 29.32 27.17
C GLY A 54 9.89 29.85 26.83
N PRO A 55 10.75 28.98 26.25
CA PRO A 55 12.14 29.31 25.96
C PRO A 55 12.30 30.20 24.73
N ASP A 56 13.37 30.99 24.73
CA ASP A 56 13.75 31.91 23.64
C ASP A 56 14.16 31.21 22.35
N ARG A 57 14.52 29.94 22.48
CA ARG A 57 14.88 29.06 21.39
C ARG A 57 14.13 27.74 21.56
N PHE A 58 13.46 27.29 20.51
CA PHE A 58 12.76 26.02 20.52
C PHE A 58 12.83 25.34 19.15
N LEU A 59 12.65 24.03 19.15
CA LEU A 59 12.69 23.19 17.95
C LEU A 59 11.27 22.71 17.62
N LEU A 60 10.85 22.87 16.36
CA LEU A 60 9.58 22.36 15.86
C LEU A 60 9.81 21.26 14.82
N PRO A 61 9.21 20.07 14.96
CA PRO A 61 9.28 19.05 13.93
C PRO A 61 8.46 19.45 12.70
N ILE A 62 8.99 19.19 11.51
CA ILE A 62 8.27 19.31 10.24
C ILE A 62 7.97 17.90 9.75
N SER A 63 6.71 17.62 9.49
CA SER A 63 6.25 16.31 9.04
C SER A 63 5.35 16.44 7.81
N LEU A 64 5.47 15.46 6.92
CA LEU A 64 4.45 15.18 5.91
C LEU A 64 3.26 14.54 6.60
N VAL A 65 2.04 14.92 6.21
CA VAL A 65 0.79 14.41 6.81
C VAL A 65 -0.17 14.02 5.69
N MET A 66 -0.62 12.78 5.71
CA MET A 66 -1.46 12.19 4.69
C MET A 66 -2.94 12.24 5.10
N PRO A 67 -3.87 12.54 4.17
CA PRO A 67 -3.64 12.75 2.74
C PRO A 67 -3.31 14.20 2.32
N GLN A 68 -3.46 15.21 3.18
CA GLN A 68 -3.49 16.61 2.73
C GLN A 68 -2.12 17.21 2.34
N ARG A 69 -1.03 16.76 2.96
CA ARG A 69 0.35 17.26 2.80
C ARG A 69 1.36 16.11 2.79
N GLY A 70 1.05 15.06 2.03
CA GLY A 70 1.89 13.87 1.90
C GLY A 70 2.99 13.98 0.84
N SER A 71 2.90 14.96 -0.07
CA SER A 71 3.85 15.16 -1.17
C SER A 71 4.90 16.24 -0.84
N LEU A 72 6.12 16.04 -1.33
CA LEU A 72 7.31 16.85 -1.10
C LEU A 72 7.99 17.22 -2.41
N LEU A 73 8.39 18.49 -2.50
CA LEU A 73 9.19 19.04 -3.59
C LEU A 73 10.47 19.68 -3.04
N LEU A 74 11.59 19.05 -3.31
CA LEU A 74 12.94 19.51 -2.97
C LEU A 74 13.55 20.20 -4.21
N GLU A 75 13.68 21.51 -4.21
CA GLU A 75 14.20 22.27 -5.34
C GLU A 75 15.64 22.72 -5.09
N SER A 76 16.55 22.44 -6.02
CA SER A 76 17.92 22.96 -5.96
C SER A 76 18.28 23.79 -7.18
N ASP A 77 18.94 24.93 -6.95
CA ASP A 77 19.56 25.77 -7.97
C ASP A 77 21.09 25.52 -8.05
N GLY A 78 21.54 24.33 -7.62
CA GLY A 78 22.95 23.90 -7.63
C GLY A 78 23.65 23.73 -6.29
N GLY A 79 22.95 23.84 -5.16
CA GLY A 79 23.46 23.52 -3.82
C GLY A 79 22.47 22.63 -3.06
N GLY A 80 22.98 21.75 -2.20
CA GLY A 80 22.16 20.86 -1.37
C GLY A 80 21.57 19.64 -2.07
N ARG A 81 21.97 19.34 -3.33
CA ARG A 81 21.47 18.16 -4.08
C ARG A 81 21.69 16.86 -3.30
N GLU A 82 22.92 16.59 -2.86
CA GLU A 82 23.25 15.33 -2.16
C GLU A 82 22.44 15.15 -0.88
N GLU A 83 22.34 16.21 -0.08
CA GLU A 83 21.53 16.23 1.15
C GLU A 83 20.03 16.03 0.86
N MET A 84 19.52 16.58 -0.24
CA MET A 84 18.13 16.38 -0.67
C MET A 84 17.85 14.95 -1.10
N ILE A 85 18.75 14.33 -1.88
CA ILE A 85 18.62 12.92 -2.26
C ILE A 85 18.73 12.01 -1.03
N ALA A 86 19.67 12.30 -0.11
CA ALA A 86 19.79 11.59 1.15
C ALA A 86 18.52 11.72 2.01
N SER A 87 17.87 12.90 2.01
CA SER A 87 16.60 13.12 2.70
C SER A 87 15.45 12.33 2.10
N LEU A 88 15.39 12.14 0.76
CA LEU A 88 14.42 11.24 0.14
C LEU A 88 14.60 9.80 0.65
N ASN A 89 15.84 9.33 0.74
CA ASN A 89 16.15 8.00 1.25
C ASN A 89 15.78 7.87 2.75
N GLN A 90 16.11 8.89 3.56
CA GLN A 90 15.71 8.96 4.97
C GLN A 90 14.20 8.90 5.13
N LEU A 91 13.43 9.59 4.28
CA LEU A 91 11.98 9.59 4.32
C LEU A 91 11.39 8.23 4.00
N ILE A 92 11.97 7.48 3.06
CA ILE A 92 11.54 6.10 2.76
C ILE A 92 11.69 5.24 4.01
N LEU A 93 12.86 5.27 4.66
CA LEU A 93 13.11 4.52 5.90
C LEU A 93 12.18 4.97 7.03
N ARG A 94 11.95 6.28 7.16
CA ARG A 94 11.04 6.84 8.16
C ARG A 94 9.62 6.36 7.93
N LEU A 95 9.11 6.44 6.71
CA LEU A 95 7.78 5.96 6.32
C LEU A 95 7.62 4.47 6.62
N LEU A 96 8.57 3.64 6.21
CA LEU A 96 8.57 2.20 6.48
C LEU A 96 8.58 1.89 7.99
N SER A 97 9.26 2.71 8.80
CA SER A 97 9.32 2.50 10.25
C SER A 97 8.03 2.84 11.00
N VAL A 98 7.15 3.65 10.43
CA VAL A 98 5.93 4.15 11.09
C VAL A 98 4.64 3.69 10.43
N ALA A 99 4.73 2.98 9.30
CA ALA A 99 3.61 2.32 8.65
C ALA A 99 3.60 0.82 8.97
N PRO A 100 2.41 0.18 8.94
CA PRO A 100 2.32 -1.27 8.99
C PRO A 100 3.08 -1.89 7.80
N PRO A 101 3.77 -3.02 8.00
CA PRO A 101 4.50 -3.66 6.91
C PRO A 101 3.57 -4.06 5.75
N ALA A 102 4.12 -4.14 4.54
CA ALA A 102 3.39 -4.38 3.28
C ALA A 102 2.27 -3.36 2.92
N LYS A 103 2.07 -2.28 3.68
CA LYS A 103 1.07 -1.22 3.37
C LYS A 103 1.62 -0.04 2.57
N LEU A 104 2.93 0.01 2.34
CA LEU A 104 3.56 1.02 1.50
C LEU A 104 4.14 0.39 0.24
N SER A 105 4.24 1.16 -0.84
CA SER A 105 4.95 0.80 -2.06
C SER A 105 5.66 2.03 -2.62
N PHE A 106 6.85 1.84 -3.16
CA PHE A 106 7.73 2.89 -3.64
C PHE A 106 8.09 2.64 -5.11
N THR A 107 7.92 3.68 -5.93
CA THR A 107 8.41 3.72 -7.32
C THR A 107 9.57 4.68 -7.36
N ILE A 108 10.80 4.17 -7.42
CA ILE A 108 12.02 4.97 -7.38
C ILE A 108 12.52 5.24 -8.81
N ILE A 109 12.69 6.51 -9.14
CA ILE A 109 13.15 6.99 -10.45
C ILE A 109 14.44 7.80 -10.23
N ASP A 110 15.54 7.33 -10.81
CA ASP A 110 16.85 8.00 -10.71
C ASP A 110 17.59 7.99 -12.07
N PRO A 111 17.23 8.89 -12.98
CA PRO A 111 17.79 8.94 -14.33
C PRO A 111 19.25 9.41 -14.39
N VAL A 112 19.80 9.99 -13.32
CA VAL A 112 21.16 10.56 -13.30
C VAL A 112 22.10 9.76 -12.42
N GLY A 113 21.72 9.46 -11.18
CA GLY A 113 22.54 8.68 -10.23
C GLY A 113 22.50 7.17 -10.49
N LEU A 114 21.65 6.71 -11.41
CA LEU A 114 21.49 5.30 -11.78
C LEU A 114 21.18 4.38 -10.57
N GLY A 115 20.62 4.95 -9.51
CA GLY A 115 20.24 4.26 -8.30
C GLY A 115 21.29 4.25 -7.18
N ASP A 116 22.45 4.88 -7.37
CA ASP A 116 23.52 4.92 -6.36
C ASP A 116 23.03 5.45 -5.01
N GLY A 117 22.29 6.58 -5.03
CA GLY A 117 21.73 7.20 -3.83
C GLY A 117 20.64 6.39 -3.11
N PHE A 118 20.16 5.30 -3.72
CA PHE A 118 19.13 4.40 -3.18
C PHE A 118 19.62 2.94 -3.08
N SER A 119 20.90 2.67 -3.35
CA SER A 119 21.48 1.33 -3.42
C SER A 119 21.24 0.52 -2.14
N GLY A 120 21.37 1.14 -0.97
CA GLY A 120 21.09 0.52 0.32
C GLY A 120 19.67 -0.04 0.44
N LEU A 121 18.68 0.63 -0.18
CA LEU A 121 17.28 0.21 -0.17
C LEU A 121 17.02 -1.00 -1.06
N MET A 122 17.90 -1.33 -2.02
CA MET A 122 17.70 -2.47 -2.91
C MET A 122 17.67 -3.80 -2.15
N HIS A 123 18.31 -3.87 -0.99
CA HIS A 123 18.21 -5.01 -0.08
C HIS A 123 16.79 -5.26 0.45
N LEU A 124 15.89 -4.27 0.40
CA LEU A 124 14.49 -4.47 0.77
C LEU A 124 13.74 -5.33 -0.26
N ALA A 125 14.11 -5.27 -1.54
CA ALA A 125 13.50 -6.12 -2.58
C ALA A 125 13.76 -7.61 -2.34
N ASP A 126 14.86 -7.96 -1.68
CA ASP A 126 15.18 -9.35 -1.33
C ASP A 126 14.17 -9.94 -0.32
N TYR A 127 13.46 -9.08 0.44
CA TYR A 127 12.45 -9.49 1.40
C TYR A 127 11.03 -9.40 0.85
N ASP A 128 10.73 -8.35 0.09
CA ASP A 128 9.41 -8.06 -0.49
C ASP A 128 9.60 -7.25 -1.78
N GLU A 129 9.42 -7.92 -2.92
CA GLU A 129 9.57 -7.32 -4.25
C GLU A 129 8.58 -6.17 -4.49
N SER A 130 7.41 -6.20 -3.83
CA SER A 130 6.34 -5.23 -4.03
C SER A 130 6.57 -3.90 -3.31
N LEU A 131 7.52 -3.85 -2.36
CA LEU A 131 7.91 -2.62 -1.66
C LEU A 131 8.59 -1.61 -2.59
N ILE A 132 9.54 -2.04 -3.42
CA ILE A 132 10.32 -1.15 -4.30
C ILE A 132 10.21 -1.50 -5.79
N ASN A 133 9.35 -2.46 -6.14
CA ASN A 133 9.14 -2.96 -7.51
C ASN A 133 10.43 -3.49 -8.17
N SER A 134 11.34 -4.05 -7.35
CA SER A 134 12.60 -4.73 -7.71
C SER A 134 13.61 -3.96 -8.58
N ARG A 135 13.36 -2.69 -8.91
CA ARG A 135 14.22 -1.91 -9.82
C ARG A 135 14.07 -0.41 -9.62
N ILE A 136 15.18 0.31 -9.82
CA ILE A 136 15.22 1.76 -9.99
C ILE A 136 15.10 2.13 -11.47
N TRP A 137 14.16 3.00 -11.79
CA TRP A 137 13.82 3.37 -13.17
C TRP A 137 14.68 4.54 -13.66
N THR A 138 15.36 4.35 -14.79
CA THR A 138 16.31 5.34 -15.31
C THR A 138 16.03 5.75 -16.76
N GLN A 139 15.33 4.90 -17.51
CA GLN A 139 15.06 5.08 -18.94
C GLN A 139 13.74 5.80 -19.18
N SER A 140 13.72 6.75 -20.11
CA SER A 140 12.56 7.63 -20.36
C SER A 140 11.24 6.86 -20.63
N GLN A 141 11.26 5.88 -21.54
CA GLN A 141 10.08 5.07 -21.86
C GLN A 141 9.55 4.26 -20.66
N GLN A 142 10.45 3.79 -19.80
CA GLN A 142 10.07 3.02 -18.61
C GLN A 142 9.49 3.92 -17.53
N ILE A 143 10.07 5.10 -17.32
CA ILE A 143 9.55 6.13 -16.43
C ILE A 143 8.12 6.49 -16.85
N GLU A 144 7.92 6.79 -18.14
CA GLU A 144 6.61 7.11 -18.68
C GLU A 144 5.58 6.00 -18.43
N ALA A 145 5.93 4.74 -18.73
CA ALA A 145 5.07 3.59 -18.50
C ALA A 145 4.65 3.47 -17.02
N ARG A 146 5.59 3.59 -16.09
CA ARG A 146 5.31 3.47 -14.65
C ARG A 146 4.44 4.58 -14.10
N LEU A 147 4.64 5.82 -14.57
CA LEU A 147 3.73 6.91 -14.24
C LEU A 147 2.33 6.67 -14.84
N GLY A 148 2.25 5.98 -15.98
CA GLY A 148 0.98 5.53 -16.57
C GLY A 148 0.24 4.55 -15.66
N ASP A 149 0.92 3.48 -15.23
CA ASP A 149 0.32 2.48 -14.33
C ASP A 149 -0.22 3.11 -13.03
N LEU A 150 0.49 4.11 -12.50
CA LEU A 150 0.06 4.84 -11.31
C LEU A 150 -1.16 5.73 -11.57
N ASN A 151 -1.24 6.37 -12.74
CA ASN A 151 -2.43 7.11 -13.15
C ASN A 151 -3.64 6.17 -13.31
N ASP A 152 -3.46 5.01 -13.94
CA ASP A 152 -4.52 4.00 -14.08
C ASP A 152 -4.99 3.50 -12.71
N HIS A 153 -4.05 3.34 -11.76
CA HIS A 153 -4.38 3.05 -10.36
C HIS A 153 -5.21 4.17 -9.70
N ILE A 154 -4.84 5.44 -9.88
CA ILE A 154 -5.60 6.59 -9.37
C ILE A 154 -7.04 6.55 -9.91
N GLU A 155 -7.21 6.30 -11.22
CA GLU A 155 -8.52 6.17 -11.85
C GLU A 155 -9.33 5.02 -11.24
N LYS A 156 -8.70 3.85 -11.08
CA LYS A 156 -9.31 2.68 -10.44
C LYS A 156 -9.78 3.00 -9.02
N VAL A 157 -8.95 3.65 -8.20
CA VAL A 157 -9.29 4.01 -6.81
C VAL A 157 -10.51 4.93 -6.78
N ILE A 158 -10.55 5.95 -7.64
CA ILE A 158 -11.67 6.89 -7.72
C ILE A 158 -12.96 6.16 -8.09
N GLN A 159 -12.94 5.34 -9.14
CA GLN A 159 -14.11 4.69 -9.71
C GLN A 159 -14.59 3.47 -8.92
N MET A 160 -13.68 2.72 -8.31
CA MET A 160 -13.99 1.45 -7.63
C MET A 160 -14.13 1.59 -6.13
N TYR A 161 -13.26 2.37 -5.48
CA TYR A 161 -13.18 2.39 -4.01
C TYR A 161 -13.81 3.64 -3.41
N LEU A 162 -13.52 4.84 -3.95
CA LEU A 162 -14.03 6.07 -3.34
C LEU A 162 -15.51 6.28 -3.63
N ARG A 163 -15.98 6.09 -4.88
CA ARG A 163 -17.41 6.08 -5.30
C ARG A 163 -18.34 7.15 -4.67
N ASN A 164 -17.79 8.31 -4.28
CA ASN A 164 -18.46 9.30 -3.42
C ASN A 164 -18.92 8.79 -2.04
N GLU A 165 -18.57 7.56 -1.67
CA GLU A 165 -18.75 6.96 -0.34
C GLU A 165 -17.64 7.41 0.61
N PHE A 166 -16.40 7.52 0.11
CA PHE A 166 -15.24 7.96 0.88
C PHE A 166 -14.59 9.22 0.30
N PRO A 167 -14.22 10.20 1.14
CA PRO A 167 -13.55 11.40 0.66
C PRO A 167 -12.13 11.12 0.13
N ASN A 168 -11.43 10.12 0.65
CA ASN A 168 -10.08 9.75 0.27
C ASN A 168 -9.75 8.30 0.67
N ILE A 169 -8.61 7.78 0.20
CA ILE A 169 -8.20 6.40 0.47
C ILE A 169 -7.88 6.15 1.94
N THR A 170 -7.44 7.16 2.69
CA THR A 170 -7.09 7.00 4.11
C THR A 170 -8.33 6.65 4.93
N GLU A 171 -9.45 7.30 4.63
CA GLU A 171 -10.75 6.98 5.24
C GLU A 171 -11.28 5.61 4.80
N TYR A 172 -11.15 5.28 3.51
CA TYR A 172 -11.47 3.94 3.00
C TYR A 172 -10.65 2.85 3.70
N ASN A 173 -9.33 3.04 3.84
CA ASN A 173 -8.41 2.08 4.43
C ASN A 173 -8.71 1.82 5.91
N ARG A 174 -9.17 2.83 6.65
CA ARG A 174 -9.58 2.66 8.06
C ARG A 174 -10.74 1.67 8.19
N GLN A 175 -11.66 1.64 7.22
CA GLN A 175 -12.75 0.65 7.20
C GLN A 175 -12.34 -0.67 6.53
N ALA A 176 -11.44 -0.63 5.55
CA ALA A 176 -10.99 -1.81 4.82
C ALA A 176 -10.17 -2.79 5.69
N GLY A 177 -9.49 -2.30 6.72
CA GLY A 177 -8.71 -3.14 7.62
C GLY A 177 -7.62 -3.92 6.88
N GLN A 178 -7.64 -5.25 6.96
CA GLN A 178 -6.61 -6.11 6.37
C GLN A 178 -6.51 -6.00 4.84
N ILE A 179 -7.63 -5.73 4.16
CA ILE A 179 -7.70 -5.54 2.69
C ILE A 179 -7.52 -4.08 2.27
N ALA A 180 -7.02 -3.22 3.17
CA ALA A 180 -6.64 -1.84 2.84
C ALA A 180 -5.63 -1.80 1.70
N GLU A 181 -5.83 -0.85 0.79
CA GLU A 181 -4.96 -0.56 -0.35
C GLU A 181 -3.63 0.03 0.13
N LYS A 182 -2.57 -0.23 -0.62
CA LYS A 182 -1.24 0.31 -0.31
C LYS A 182 -1.20 1.81 -0.59
N TYR A 183 -0.40 2.53 0.19
CA TYR A 183 0.02 3.88 -0.19
C TYR A 183 1.22 3.81 -1.13
N HIS A 184 1.15 4.53 -2.24
CA HIS A 184 2.19 4.58 -3.26
C HIS A 184 2.99 5.87 -3.14
N PHE A 185 4.32 5.77 -3.10
CA PHE A 185 5.23 6.92 -3.10
C PHE A 185 6.08 6.90 -4.36
N VAL A 186 5.93 7.93 -5.18
CA VAL A 186 6.77 8.15 -6.36
C VAL A 186 7.97 8.96 -5.92
N VAL A 187 9.14 8.33 -5.88
CA VAL A 187 10.38 8.95 -5.43
C VAL A 187 11.21 9.28 -6.67
N ILE A 188 11.48 10.57 -6.89
CA ILE A 188 12.16 11.03 -8.10
C ILE A 188 13.42 11.81 -7.72
N ALA A 189 14.56 11.33 -8.19
CA ALA A 189 15.81 12.07 -8.17
C ALA A 189 16.01 12.83 -9.49
N ASP A 190 16.52 14.06 -9.39
CA ASP A 190 17.04 14.84 -10.53
C ASP A 190 16.05 15.07 -11.69
N PHE A 191 14.76 15.25 -11.37
CA PHE A 191 13.80 15.81 -12.31
C PHE A 191 14.33 17.16 -12.83
N PRO A 192 14.25 17.47 -14.14
CA PRO A 192 13.48 16.81 -15.21
C PRO A 192 14.24 15.82 -16.11
N SER A 193 15.41 15.35 -15.70
CA SER A 193 16.26 14.51 -16.57
C SER A 193 15.54 13.24 -17.04
N ASN A 194 15.59 12.91 -18.34
CA ASN A 194 14.90 11.77 -18.97
C ASN A 194 13.35 11.76 -18.87
N PHE A 195 12.69 12.86 -18.49
CA PHE A 195 11.24 12.95 -18.56
C PHE A 195 10.78 13.43 -19.94
N SER A 196 9.90 12.65 -20.59
CA SER A 196 9.16 13.09 -21.77
C SER A 196 8.06 14.09 -21.39
N GLU A 197 7.49 14.79 -22.37
CA GLU A 197 6.31 15.65 -22.17
C GLU A 197 5.14 14.86 -21.56
N LEU A 198 4.90 13.64 -22.04
CA LEU A 198 3.84 12.78 -21.51
C LEU A 198 4.13 12.33 -20.07
N ALA A 199 5.38 11.97 -19.76
CA ALA A 199 5.78 11.64 -18.39
C ALA A 199 5.58 12.83 -17.44
N ALA A 200 5.92 14.04 -17.87
CA ALA A 200 5.73 15.26 -17.08
C ALA A 200 4.25 15.58 -16.83
N LYS A 201 3.40 15.41 -17.85
CA LYS A 201 1.94 15.54 -17.73
C LYS A 201 1.35 14.53 -16.75
N ARG A 202 1.79 13.26 -16.81
CA ARG A 202 1.37 12.20 -15.87
C ARG A 202 1.81 12.53 -14.45
N LEU A 203 3.06 12.97 -14.28
CA LEU A 203 3.60 13.39 -13.00
C LEU A 203 2.79 14.53 -12.36
N LEU A 204 2.39 15.53 -13.15
CA LEU A 204 1.54 16.63 -12.68
C LEU A 204 0.15 16.14 -12.24
N SER A 205 -0.43 15.17 -12.96
CA SER A 205 -1.67 14.52 -12.55
C SER A 205 -1.53 13.82 -11.18
N ILE A 206 -0.41 13.12 -10.96
CA ILE A 206 -0.10 12.48 -9.66
C ILE A 206 0.01 13.53 -8.56
N ALA A 207 0.75 14.63 -8.80
CA ALA A 207 0.91 15.69 -7.81
C ALA A 207 -0.43 16.33 -7.41
N THR A 208 -1.34 16.52 -8.36
CA THR A 208 -2.63 17.22 -8.16
C THR A 208 -3.73 16.32 -7.57
N SER A 209 -3.85 15.08 -8.05
CA SER A 209 -4.98 14.19 -7.76
C SER A 209 -4.59 12.93 -7.00
N GLY A 210 -3.30 12.58 -6.97
CA GLY A 210 -2.79 11.33 -6.40
C GLY A 210 -3.04 11.21 -4.90
N ALA A 211 -2.89 12.31 -4.15
CA ALA A 211 -2.96 12.29 -2.69
C ALA A 211 -4.30 11.75 -2.15
N ARG A 212 -5.41 12.10 -2.81
CA ARG A 212 -6.75 11.57 -2.48
C ARG A 212 -6.83 10.05 -2.63
N CYS A 213 -6.02 9.49 -3.53
CA CYS A 213 -6.00 8.08 -3.90
C CYS A 213 -4.82 7.33 -3.26
N GLY A 214 -4.05 7.98 -2.38
CA GLY A 214 -2.91 7.37 -1.71
C GLY A 214 -1.62 7.34 -2.51
N VAL A 215 -1.55 8.09 -3.61
CA VAL A 215 -0.33 8.24 -4.42
C VAL A 215 0.31 9.58 -4.11
N TYR A 216 1.52 9.57 -3.56
CA TYR A 216 2.25 10.78 -3.15
C TYR A 216 3.54 10.93 -3.93
N LEU A 217 3.96 12.19 -4.10
CA LEU A 217 5.18 12.53 -4.82
C LEU A 217 6.26 12.98 -3.84
N LEU A 218 7.44 12.36 -3.89
CA LEU A 218 8.64 12.78 -3.16
C LEU A 218 9.74 13.06 -4.20
N MET A 219 9.93 14.32 -4.57
CA MET A 219 10.74 14.68 -5.74
C MET A 219 11.85 15.68 -5.43
N HIS A 220 13.06 15.39 -5.92
CA HIS A 220 14.10 16.38 -6.15
C HIS A 220 13.98 16.96 -7.57
N TRP A 221 13.96 18.29 -7.66
CA TRP A 221 13.94 19.06 -8.89
C TRP A 221 15.22 19.90 -9.01
N ASP A 222 16.05 19.57 -10.00
CA ASP A 222 17.18 20.37 -10.45
C ASP A 222 16.68 21.52 -11.35
N ARG A 223 16.55 22.70 -10.77
CA ARG A 223 16.03 23.90 -11.45
C ARG A 223 17.00 24.51 -12.45
N LYS A 224 18.25 24.02 -12.54
CA LYS A 224 19.17 24.42 -13.62
C LYS A 224 18.77 23.83 -14.97
N LYS A 225 18.00 22.75 -14.95
CA LYS A 225 17.57 22.04 -16.16
C LYS A 225 16.21 22.56 -16.61
N PRO A 226 16.01 22.73 -17.93
CA PRO A 226 14.73 23.14 -18.47
C PRO A 226 13.70 22.03 -18.24
N VAL A 227 12.52 22.41 -17.76
CA VAL A 227 11.39 21.46 -17.62
C VAL A 227 10.67 21.27 -18.96
N PRO A 228 10.03 20.10 -19.17
CA PRO A 228 9.14 19.88 -20.31
C PRO A 228 8.04 20.94 -20.40
N GLN A 229 7.64 21.30 -21.62
CA GLN A 229 6.73 22.42 -21.90
C GLN A 229 5.37 22.25 -21.22
N ASP A 230 4.85 21.02 -21.12
CA ASP A 230 3.55 20.73 -20.52
C ASP A 230 3.58 20.63 -18.98
N PHE A 231 4.75 20.85 -18.35
CA PHE A 231 4.89 20.80 -16.90
C PHE A 231 4.58 22.15 -16.24
N ASN A 232 3.43 22.24 -15.56
CA ASN A 232 3.08 23.43 -14.78
C ASN A 232 3.73 23.42 -13.38
N ALA A 233 4.81 24.18 -13.25
CA ALA A 233 5.58 24.38 -12.02
C ALA A 233 4.73 24.84 -10.82
N GLU A 234 3.92 25.88 -11.03
CA GLU A 234 3.13 26.52 -9.96
C GLU A 234 2.06 25.57 -9.43
N GLN A 235 1.45 24.80 -10.33
CA GLN A 235 0.49 23.78 -9.94
C GLN A 235 1.16 22.67 -9.13
N ALA A 236 2.34 22.17 -9.54
CA ALA A 236 3.07 21.18 -8.74
C ALA A 236 3.42 21.72 -7.34
N ARG A 237 3.89 22.97 -7.25
CA ARG A 237 4.21 23.66 -5.98
C ARG A 237 3.01 23.82 -5.07
N ALA A 238 1.83 24.13 -5.61
CA ALA A 238 0.62 24.30 -4.82
C ALA A 238 0.17 23.02 -4.10
N HIS A 239 0.56 21.84 -4.60
CA HIS A 239 0.18 20.54 -4.05
C HIS A 239 1.28 19.82 -3.28
N CYS A 240 2.47 20.40 -3.14
CA CYS A 240 3.61 19.81 -2.43
C CYS A 240 4.12 20.72 -1.33
N LEU A 241 4.63 20.13 -0.25
CA LEU A 241 5.51 20.88 0.66
C LEU A 241 6.79 21.23 -0.09
N ARG A 242 7.12 22.52 -0.18
CA ARG A 242 8.29 23.00 -0.93
C ARG A 242 9.46 23.28 0.00
N VAL A 243 10.61 22.68 -0.30
CA VAL A 243 11.90 22.96 0.34
C VAL A 243 12.87 23.40 -0.75
N VAL A 244 13.56 24.53 -0.55
CA VAL A 244 14.51 25.07 -1.52
C VAL A 244 15.91 25.07 -0.93
N GLY A 245 16.86 24.46 -1.62
CA GLY A 245 18.28 24.47 -1.30
C GLY A 245 18.93 25.77 -1.74
N LYS A 246 19.58 26.47 -0.82
CA LYS A 246 20.29 27.72 -1.10
C LYS A 246 21.77 27.45 -1.33
N LYS A 247 22.43 28.33 -2.08
CA LYS A 247 23.89 28.25 -2.33
C LYS A 247 24.75 28.30 -1.05
N SER A 248 24.19 28.84 0.02
CA SER A 248 24.79 28.86 1.37
C SER A 248 24.85 27.49 2.05
N GLY A 249 24.24 26.44 1.47
CA GLY A 249 24.07 25.14 2.12
C GLY A 249 22.91 25.10 3.13
N THR A 250 22.07 26.14 3.15
CA THR A 250 20.87 26.19 4.01
C THR A 250 19.62 25.84 3.22
N PHE A 251 18.59 25.39 3.92
CA PHE A 251 17.27 25.09 3.34
C PHE A 251 16.24 26.12 3.75
N ALA A 252 15.34 26.45 2.81
CA ALA A 252 14.22 27.35 3.03
C ALA A 252 12.89 26.62 2.78
N LEU A 253 11.94 26.76 3.69
CA LEU A 253 10.56 26.31 3.47
C LEU A 253 9.85 27.33 2.59
N ASN A 254 9.19 26.86 1.52
CA ASN A 254 8.50 27.72 0.54
C ASN A 254 9.38 28.84 -0.05
N ASP A 255 10.71 28.64 -0.11
CA ASP A 255 11.70 29.59 -0.63
C ASP A 255 11.95 30.83 0.26
N GLU A 256 11.32 30.88 1.43
CA GLU A 256 11.42 31.98 2.38
C GLU A 256 12.50 31.72 3.44
N LEU A 257 13.44 32.65 3.58
CA LEU A 257 14.40 32.69 4.69
C LEU A 257 13.90 33.68 5.73
N ILE A 258 13.46 33.18 6.87
CA ILE A 258 12.95 34.00 7.97
C ILE A 258 14.09 34.21 8.97
N PRO A 259 14.46 35.46 9.32
CA PRO A 259 15.48 35.72 10.33
C PRO A 259 15.16 35.04 11.66
N GLY A 260 16.16 34.37 12.24
CA GLY A 260 15.98 33.61 13.48
C GLY A 260 15.31 32.25 13.29
N VAL A 261 15.01 31.83 12.06
CA VAL A 261 14.42 30.52 11.76
C VAL A 261 15.39 29.74 10.88
N THR A 262 15.73 28.53 11.28
CA THR A 262 16.60 27.63 10.51
C THR A 262 15.93 26.29 10.31
N PHE A 263 15.73 25.90 9.06
CA PHE A 263 15.19 24.60 8.72
C PHE A 263 16.32 23.62 8.40
N SER A 264 16.21 22.41 8.94
CA SER A 264 17.16 21.32 8.72
C SER A 264 16.41 20.04 8.37
N LEU A 265 16.90 19.35 7.34
CA LEU A 265 16.41 18.01 6.97
C LEU A 265 16.93 16.98 7.96
N ASP A 266 16.12 15.97 8.26
CA ASP A 266 16.57 14.82 9.04
C ASP A 266 17.62 14.05 8.22
N GLN A 267 18.65 13.56 8.91
CA GLN A 267 19.76 12.84 8.31
C GLN A 267 19.50 11.32 8.32
N LEU A 268 20.14 10.61 7.40
CA LEU A 268 20.22 9.15 7.47
C LEU A 268 20.96 8.71 8.73
N PRO A 269 20.60 7.56 9.33
CA PRO A 269 21.43 6.97 10.37
C PRO A 269 22.80 6.56 9.84
N GLU A 270 23.75 6.36 10.75
CA GLU A 270 25.05 5.75 10.42
C GLU A 270 24.88 4.41 9.69
N ASP A 271 25.76 4.10 8.74
CA ASP A 271 25.63 2.96 7.82
C ASP A 271 25.34 1.62 8.52
N GLY A 272 25.99 1.37 9.65
CA GLY A 272 25.77 0.17 10.45
C GLY A 272 24.34 0.07 10.99
N LEU A 273 23.78 1.19 11.45
CA LEU A 273 22.40 1.26 11.95
C LEU A 273 21.39 1.21 10.81
N THR A 274 21.70 1.84 9.67
CA THR A 274 20.86 1.81 8.45
C THR A 274 20.69 0.39 7.93
N ARG A 275 21.78 -0.38 7.82
CA ARG A 275 21.73 -1.79 7.39
C ARG A 275 20.87 -2.64 8.32
N ASP A 276 21.06 -2.50 9.63
CA ASP A 276 20.32 -3.27 10.64
C ASP A 276 18.82 -2.89 10.64
N LEU A 277 18.50 -1.60 10.42
CA LEU A 277 17.13 -1.13 10.23
C LEU A 277 16.49 -1.76 8.98
N ILE A 278 17.17 -1.75 7.85
CA ILE A 278 16.69 -2.35 6.59
C ILE A 278 16.38 -3.84 6.77
N HIS A 279 17.27 -4.59 7.42
CA HIS A 279 17.04 -6.00 7.72
C HIS A 279 15.79 -6.18 8.61
N LYS A 280 15.62 -5.35 9.64
CA LYS A 280 14.47 -5.43 10.56
C LYS A 280 13.14 -5.09 9.86
N LEU A 281 13.14 -4.06 9.02
CA LEU A 281 11.98 -3.66 8.20
C LEU A 281 11.63 -4.72 7.16
N GLY A 282 12.63 -5.25 6.44
CA GLY A 282 12.44 -6.30 5.43
C GLY A 282 11.87 -7.58 6.03
N ALA A 283 12.43 -8.05 7.15
CA ALA A 283 11.92 -9.22 7.86
C ALA A 283 10.45 -9.06 8.27
N ALA A 284 10.06 -7.87 8.74
CA ALA A 284 8.67 -7.58 9.12
C ALA A 284 7.72 -7.55 7.91
N SER A 285 8.17 -7.09 6.73
CA SER A 285 7.33 -7.07 5.52
C SER A 285 7.03 -8.48 5.00
N ARG A 286 8.05 -9.35 4.97
CA ARG A 286 7.90 -10.75 4.53
C ARG A 286 6.84 -11.51 5.33
N ASP A 287 6.76 -11.25 6.63
CA ASP A 287 5.78 -11.91 7.50
C ASP A 287 4.36 -11.33 7.29
N ALA A 288 4.24 -10.07 6.86
CA ALA A 288 2.97 -9.36 6.67
C ALA A 288 2.34 -9.52 5.28
N GLU A 289 3.08 -9.98 4.26
CA GLU A 289 2.52 -10.25 2.92
C GLU A 289 1.37 -11.28 2.93
N ARG A 290 1.26 -12.09 3.99
CA ARG A 290 0.12 -12.99 4.18
C ARG A 290 -1.11 -12.21 4.60
N VAL A 291 -1.81 -11.63 3.63
CA VAL A 291 -3.15 -11.08 3.83
C VAL A 291 -4.12 -12.25 4.06
N GLU A 292 -4.40 -12.54 5.33
CA GLU A 292 -5.41 -13.52 5.73
C GLU A 292 -6.73 -12.79 5.97
N VAL A 293 -7.77 -13.13 5.21
CA VAL A 293 -9.14 -12.65 5.47
C VAL A 293 -9.83 -13.71 6.35
N PRO A 294 -10.31 -13.35 7.57
CA PRO A 294 -11.01 -14.29 8.43
C PRO A 294 -12.23 -14.88 7.72
N PHE A 295 -12.42 -16.20 7.83
CA PHE A 295 -13.57 -16.86 7.21
C PHE A 295 -14.91 -16.34 7.75
N SER A 296 -14.94 -15.91 9.01
CA SER A 296 -16.11 -15.28 9.65
C SER A 296 -16.61 -14.04 8.91
N ASP A 297 -15.75 -13.33 8.18
CA ASP A 297 -16.15 -12.12 7.44
C ASP A 297 -17.04 -12.43 6.22
N ILE A 298 -17.01 -13.67 5.75
CA ILE A 298 -17.75 -14.13 4.56
C ILE A 298 -18.75 -15.24 4.88
N ALA A 299 -18.75 -15.73 6.12
CA ALA A 299 -19.71 -16.68 6.65
C ALA A 299 -21.03 -15.97 7.04
N PRO A 300 -22.18 -16.67 7.01
CA PRO A 300 -23.43 -16.12 7.53
C PRO A 300 -23.35 -15.95 9.05
N ALA A 301 -24.15 -15.01 9.57
CA ALA A 301 -24.53 -15.00 10.98
C ALA A 301 -25.40 -16.24 11.30
N GLU A 302 -25.49 -16.62 12.57
CA GLU A 302 -26.20 -17.84 12.99
C GLU A 302 -27.68 -17.85 12.57
N ASP A 303 -28.35 -16.69 12.59
CA ASP A 303 -29.75 -16.52 12.19
C ASP A 303 -29.95 -16.54 10.67
N ALA A 304 -28.87 -16.49 9.89
CA ALA A 304 -28.88 -16.51 8.43
C ALA A 304 -28.41 -17.86 7.86
N LEU A 305 -28.19 -18.88 8.69
CA LEU A 305 -27.85 -20.23 8.23
C LEU A 305 -29.00 -20.81 7.38
N TRP A 306 -28.64 -21.43 6.26
CA TRP A 306 -29.56 -22.07 5.31
C TRP A 306 -30.70 -21.15 4.83
N SER A 307 -30.43 -19.85 4.72
CA SER A 307 -31.40 -18.83 4.31
C SER A 307 -31.46 -18.57 2.80
N VAL A 308 -30.54 -19.15 2.01
CA VAL A 308 -30.38 -18.86 0.58
C VAL A 308 -30.95 -19.99 -0.28
N GLU A 309 -31.80 -19.61 -1.24
CA GLU A 309 -32.29 -20.47 -2.32
C GLU A 309 -31.37 -20.39 -3.56
N THR A 310 -31.24 -21.50 -4.28
CA THR A 310 -30.35 -21.65 -5.44
C THR A 310 -31.09 -21.85 -6.76
N THR A 311 -32.42 -21.80 -6.75
CA THR A 311 -33.30 -22.14 -7.90
C THR A 311 -32.96 -21.38 -9.19
N LYS A 312 -32.53 -20.11 -9.09
CA LYS A 312 -32.24 -19.25 -10.26
C LYS A 312 -30.76 -19.13 -10.58
N GLU A 313 -29.92 -19.10 -9.55
CA GLU A 313 -28.47 -18.94 -9.65
C GLU A 313 -27.88 -19.36 -8.30
N LEU A 314 -26.87 -20.21 -8.32
CA LEU A 314 -26.10 -20.57 -7.14
C LEU A 314 -25.05 -19.48 -6.94
N ARG A 315 -25.10 -18.80 -5.79
CA ARG A 315 -24.17 -17.72 -5.44
C ARG A 315 -23.57 -17.99 -4.07
N VAL A 316 -22.24 -18.01 -4.00
CA VAL A 316 -21.50 -18.22 -2.74
C VAL A 316 -20.43 -17.16 -2.57
N PRO A 317 -20.32 -16.54 -1.38
CA PRO A 317 -19.20 -15.65 -1.09
C PRO A 317 -17.90 -16.46 -0.97
N ILE A 318 -16.88 -16.05 -1.71
CA ILE A 318 -15.56 -16.70 -1.75
C ILE A 318 -14.44 -15.83 -1.18
N GLY A 319 -14.77 -14.60 -0.78
CA GLY A 319 -13.83 -13.62 -0.27
C GLY A 319 -14.45 -12.24 -0.19
N ARG A 320 -13.61 -11.21 -0.06
CA ARG A 320 -14.02 -9.80 -0.05
C ARG A 320 -13.42 -9.09 -1.26
N THR A 321 -14.15 -8.13 -1.79
CA THR A 321 -13.68 -7.17 -2.80
C THR A 321 -13.79 -5.78 -2.21
N GLY A 322 -12.66 -5.25 -1.75
CA GLY A 322 -12.62 -3.97 -1.06
C GLY A 322 -13.34 -3.95 0.29
N ALA A 323 -13.43 -2.78 0.91
CA ALA A 323 -13.73 -2.63 2.34
C ALA A 323 -15.07 -3.25 2.79
N THR A 324 -16.10 -3.30 1.95
CA THR A 324 -17.46 -3.64 2.41
C THR A 324 -18.15 -4.72 1.58
N LYS A 325 -17.58 -5.16 0.46
CA LYS A 325 -18.28 -6.02 -0.49
C LYS A 325 -17.75 -7.44 -0.43
N LEU A 326 -18.67 -8.40 -0.46
CA LEU A 326 -18.35 -9.80 -0.66
C LEU A 326 -18.08 -10.07 -2.14
N GLN A 327 -17.03 -10.83 -2.42
CA GLN A 327 -16.79 -11.41 -3.74
C GLN A 327 -17.56 -12.71 -3.84
N TYR A 328 -18.40 -12.83 -4.87
CA TYR A 328 -19.19 -14.04 -5.10
C TYR A 328 -18.63 -14.85 -6.26
N LEU A 329 -18.67 -16.17 -6.12
CA LEU A 329 -18.77 -17.08 -7.26
C LEU A 329 -20.25 -17.28 -7.58
N ALA A 330 -20.63 -17.15 -8.85
CA ALA A 330 -22.00 -17.33 -9.32
C ALA A 330 -22.04 -18.25 -10.54
N ILE A 331 -22.81 -19.33 -10.44
CA ILE A 331 -23.05 -20.33 -11.51
C ILE A 331 -24.53 -20.73 -11.54
N GLY A 332 -24.98 -21.44 -12.56
CA GLY A 332 -26.38 -21.91 -12.67
C GLY A 332 -27.26 -21.03 -13.56
N ARG A 333 -26.78 -19.88 -14.03
CA ARG A 333 -27.57 -18.93 -14.82
C ARG A 333 -27.06 -18.79 -16.25
N ASP A 334 -27.98 -18.82 -17.21
CA ASP A 334 -27.71 -18.79 -18.65
C ASP A 334 -26.72 -19.90 -19.06
N THR A 335 -25.59 -19.55 -19.64
CA THR A 335 -24.52 -20.49 -20.03
C THR A 335 -23.44 -20.67 -18.96
N ARG A 336 -23.55 -20.00 -17.80
CA ARG A 336 -22.53 -20.01 -16.72
C ARG A 336 -22.76 -21.19 -15.78
N GLN A 337 -22.47 -22.41 -16.24
CA GLN A 337 -22.74 -23.63 -15.48
C GLN A 337 -21.51 -24.21 -14.77
N HIS A 338 -20.31 -23.81 -15.17
CA HIS A 338 -19.05 -24.39 -14.69
C HIS A 338 -18.01 -23.33 -14.36
N ALA A 339 -17.08 -23.67 -13.46
CA ALA A 339 -15.94 -22.83 -13.10
C ALA A 339 -14.65 -23.65 -13.18
N LEU A 340 -13.58 -23.03 -13.69
CA LEU A 340 -12.23 -23.59 -13.70
C LEU A 340 -11.33 -22.76 -12.78
N ILE A 341 -10.69 -23.41 -11.81
CA ILE A 341 -9.74 -22.78 -10.89
C ILE A 341 -8.36 -23.39 -11.14
N ALA A 342 -7.42 -22.56 -11.58
CA ALA A 342 -6.04 -22.94 -11.84
C ALA A 342 -5.08 -22.09 -11.01
N GLY A 343 -4.01 -22.70 -10.52
CA GLY A 343 -2.99 -22.02 -9.72
C GLY A 343 -1.80 -22.91 -9.44
N LYS A 344 -0.63 -22.31 -9.24
CA LYS A 344 0.61 -23.03 -8.86
C LYS A 344 0.45 -23.64 -7.45
N THR A 345 1.25 -24.63 -7.11
CA THR A 345 1.32 -25.17 -5.73
C THR A 345 1.55 -24.04 -4.74
N GLY A 346 0.77 -24.00 -3.65
CA GLY A 346 0.85 -22.93 -2.64
C GLY A 346 0.01 -21.68 -2.92
N SER A 347 -0.64 -21.57 -4.09
CA SER A 347 -1.51 -20.41 -4.43
C SER A 347 -2.84 -20.33 -3.68
N GLY A 348 -3.13 -21.25 -2.75
CA GLY A 348 -4.39 -21.27 -1.99
C GLY A 348 -5.56 -21.96 -2.70
N LYS A 349 -5.37 -22.66 -3.83
CA LYS A 349 -6.44 -23.38 -4.54
C LYS A 349 -7.27 -24.32 -3.64
N SER A 350 -6.60 -25.15 -2.84
CA SER A 350 -7.30 -26.08 -1.93
C SER A 350 -8.09 -25.31 -0.87
N THR A 351 -7.51 -24.26 -0.29
CA THR A 351 -8.20 -23.34 0.63
C THR A 351 -9.45 -22.74 -0.01
N LEU A 352 -9.38 -22.29 -1.26
CA LEU A 352 -10.54 -21.74 -1.97
C LEU A 352 -11.66 -22.78 -2.14
N PHE A 353 -11.33 -24.05 -2.44
CA PHE A 353 -12.33 -25.11 -2.46
C PHE A 353 -12.99 -25.31 -1.09
N HIS A 354 -12.21 -25.29 -0.01
CA HIS A 354 -12.77 -25.39 1.34
C HIS A 354 -13.66 -24.21 1.70
N VAL A 355 -13.28 -22.99 1.32
CA VAL A 355 -14.11 -21.80 1.48
C VAL A 355 -15.43 -21.96 0.74
N MET A 356 -15.39 -22.39 -0.52
CA MET A 356 -16.60 -22.61 -1.33
C MET A 356 -17.53 -23.66 -0.72
N ILE A 357 -17.01 -24.85 -0.39
CA ILE A 357 -17.80 -25.95 0.16
C ILE A 357 -18.41 -25.54 1.51
N THR A 358 -17.60 -24.96 2.40
CA THR A 358 -18.06 -24.56 3.73
C THR A 358 -19.10 -23.45 3.63
N ASN A 359 -18.87 -22.39 2.85
CA ASN A 359 -19.86 -21.32 2.72
C ASN A 359 -21.15 -21.79 2.04
N LEU A 360 -21.08 -22.63 1.01
CA LEU A 360 -22.30 -23.22 0.43
C LEU A 360 -23.05 -24.05 1.47
N SER A 361 -22.35 -24.82 2.30
CA SER A 361 -22.96 -25.63 3.37
C SER A 361 -23.61 -24.79 4.47
N LEU A 362 -23.11 -23.56 4.70
CA LEU A 362 -23.65 -22.65 5.71
C LEU A 362 -24.80 -21.80 5.17
N TRP A 363 -24.72 -21.33 3.92
CA TRP A 363 -25.74 -20.46 3.31
C TRP A 363 -26.92 -21.24 2.72
N CYS A 364 -26.68 -22.43 2.17
CA CYS A 364 -27.69 -23.23 1.47
C CYS A 364 -27.99 -24.50 2.27
N SER A 365 -29.26 -24.91 2.33
CA SER A 365 -29.63 -26.19 2.96
C SER A 365 -29.16 -27.39 2.11
N PRO A 366 -29.11 -28.61 2.67
CA PRO A 366 -28.78 -29.82 1.89
C PRO A 366 -29.79 -30.14 0.78
N ASP A 367 -30.99 -29.56 0.82
CA ASP A 367 -32.03 -29.72 -0.21
C ASP A 367 -31.77 -28.80 -1.42
N GLU A 368 -31.01 -27.72 -1.22
CA GLU A 368 -30.61 -26.78 -2.26
C GLU A 368 -29.32 -27.21 -2.97
N VAL A 369 -28.34 -27.76 -2.22
CA VAL A 369 -27.02 -28.10 -2.76
C VAL A 369 -26.53 -29.45 -2.27
N GLU A 370 -26.15 -30.30 -3.22
CA GLU A 370 -25.47 -31.57 -2.97
C GLU A 370 -24.04 -31.56 -3.52
N PHE A 371 -23.10 -32.10 -2.75
CA PHE A 371 -21.69 -32.20 -3.14
C PHE A 371 -21.30 -33.61 -3.56
N TYR A 372 -20.62 -33.66 -4.70
CA TYR A 372 -19.92 -34.82 -5.24
C TYR A 372 -18.44 -34.45 -5.34
N LEU A 373 -17.68 -34.76 -4.29
CA LEU A 373 -16.30 -34.31 -4.12
C LEU A 373 -15.32 -35.41 -4.55
N VAL A 374 -14.51 -35.13 -5.57
CA VAL A 374 -13.54 -36.09 -6.11
C VAL A 374 -12.12 -35.52 -6.05
N ASP A 375 -11.23 -36.19 -5.31
CA ASP A 375 -9.80 -35.86 -5.24
C ASP A 375 -8.95 -36.99 -5.86
N PHE A 376 -8.34 -36.71 -7.01
CA PHE A 376 -7.49 -37.65 -7.75
C PHE A 376 -6.02 -37.63 -7.33
N LYS A 377 -5.62 -36.83 -6.32
CA LYS A 377 -4.21 -36.68 -5.95
C LYS A 377 -3.76 -37.66 -4.88
N LYS A 378 -4.16 -37.42 -3.64
CA LYS A 378 -3.86 -38.29 -2.48
C LYS A 378 -5.13 -38.70 -1.75
N GLY A 379 -6.30 -38.21 -2.18
CA GLY A 379 -7.61 -38.55 -1.62
C GLY A 379 -7.88 -38.03 -0.20
N VAL A 380 -6.98 -37.22 0.35
CA VAL A 380 -7.07 -36.74 1.73
C VAL A 380 -7.78 -35.39 1.87
N GLU A 381 -7.87 -34.59 0.80
CA GLU A 381 -8.30 -33.19 0.89
C GLU A 381 -9.72 -33.06 1.48
N PHE A 382 -10.67 -33.85 0.98
CA PHE A 382 -12.10 -33.74 1.36
C PHE A 382 -12.54 -34.74 2.43
N LYS A 383 -11.63 -35.55 2.96
CA LYS A 383 -11.94 -36.57 3.99
C LYS A 383 -12.50 -35.96 5.27
N CYS A 384 -12.13 -34.71 5.58
CA CYS A 384 -12.65 -33.98 6.73
C CYS A 384 -14.19 -33.87 6.72
N TYR A 385 -14.81 -33.68 5.56
CA TYR A 385 -16.27 -33.59 5.44
C TYR A 385 -16.97 -34.92 5.64
N ALA A 386 -16.34 -36.03 5.24
CA ALA A 386 -16.85 -37.37 5.50
C ALA A 386 -16.83 -37.66 7.01
N ASN A 387 -15.71 -37.36 7.67
CA ASN A 387 -15.57 -37.56 9.12
C ASN A 387 -16.56 -36.71 9.92
N ALA A 388 -16.84 -35.48 9.45
CA ALA A 388 -17.81 -34.58 10.04
C ALA A 388 -19.28 -34.92 9.69
N HIS A 389 -19.52 -35.94 8.86
CA HIS A 389 -20.85 -36.32 8.38
C HIS A 389 -21.62 -35.15 7.75
N LEU A 390 -20.94 -34.38 6.89
CA LEU A 390 -21.54 -33.20 6.26
C LEU A 390 -22.82 -33.59 5.48
N PRO A 391 -24.01 -33.06 5.83
CA PRO A 391 -25.28 -33.51 5.25
C PRO A 391 -25.39 -33.31 3.74
N HIS A 392 -24.72 -32.27 3.21
CA HIS A 392 -24.66 -31.94 1.79
C HIS A 392 -23.82 -32.93 0.97
N ALA A 393 -22.89 -33.66 1.60
CA ALA A 393 -21.97 -34.52 0.87
C ALA A 393 -22.61 -35.87 0.53
N ARG A 394 -22.93 -36.08 -0.75
CA ARG A 394 -23.47 -37.36 -1.26
C ARG A 394 -22.37 -38.35 -1.60
N VAL A 395 -21.26 -37.85 -2.13
CA VAL A 395 -20.10 -38.65 -2.49
C VAL A 395 -18.83 -37.90 -2.11
N ILE A 396 -17.91 -38.59 -1.43
CA ILE A 396 -16.56 -38.12 -1.17
C ILE A 396 -15.59 -39.24 -1.59
N ALA A 397 -14.84 -39.00 -2.65
CA ALA A 397 -13.82 -39.93 -3.13
C ALA A 397 -12.52 -39.74 -2.33
N ILE A 398 -12.25 -40.65 -1.39
CA ILE A 398 -11.13 -40.54 -0.43
C ILE A 398 -9.83 -41.21 -0.96
N GLU A 399 -9.88 -41.86 -2.13
CA GLU A 399 -8.73 -42.49 -2.80
C GLU A 399 -9.21 -42.87 -4.22
N SER A 400 -9.11 -41.96 -5.18
CA SER A 400 -9.85 -42.12 -6.44
C SER A 400 -9.08 -43.00 -7.43
N ASP A 401 -9.39 -44.30 -7.44
CA ASP A 401 -9.25 -45.13 -8.64
C ASP A 401 -10.05 -44.47 -9.79
N ARG A 402 -9.51 -44.49 -11.00
CA ARG A 402 -10.15 -43.90 -12.19
C ARG A 402 -11.54 -44.49 -12.41
N GLU A 403 -11.73 -45.76 -12.07
CA GLU A 403 -13.03 -46.45 -12.15
C GLU A 403 -14.06 -45.85 -11.20
N PHE A 404 -13.66 -45.46 -9.99
CA PHE A 404 -14.56 -44.78 -9.05
C PHE A 404 -14.94 -43.38 -9.55
N GLY A 405 -13.97 -42.63 -10.07
CA GLY A 405 -14.25 -41.34 -10.70
C GLY A 405 -15.27 -41.46 -11.84
N LEU A 406 -15.13 -42.51 -12.68
CA LEU A 406 -16.06 -42.79 -13.77
C LEU A 406 -17.47 -43.12 -13.27
N SER A 407 -17.60 -43.94 -12.22
CA SER A 407 -18.92 -44.31 -11.69
C SER A 407 -19.67 -43.11 -11.09
N VAL A 408 -18.95 -42.17 -10.46
CA VAL A 408 -19.53 -40.90 -10.00
C VAL A 408 -20.08 -40.08 -11.18
N LEU A 409 -19.32 -39.98 -12.28
CA LEU A 409 -19.77 -39.26 -13.46
C LEU A 409 -20.97 -39.93 -14.14
N GLN A 410 -21.00 -41.26 -14.22
CA GLN A 410 -22.15 -42.01 -14.75
C GLN A 410 -23.42 -41.73 -13.95
N ARG A 411 -23.32 -41.73 -12.61
CA ARG A 411 -24.46 -41.41 -11.74
C ARG A 411 -24.95 -39.97 -11.92
N LEU A 412 -24.03 -39.02 -12.12
CA LEU A 412 -24.40 -37.63 -12.40
C LEU A 412 -25.09 -37.48 -13.77
N ASP A 413 -24.64 -38.22 -14.79
CA ASP A 413 -25.27 -38.25 -16.12
C ASP A 413 -26.70 -38.82 -16.06
N GLU A 414 -26.92 -39.89 -15.29
CA GLU A 414 -28.24 -40.44 -15.03
C GLU A 414 -29.17 -39.43 -14.34
N GLU A 415 -28.67 -38.72 -13.33
CA GLU A 415 -29.45 -37.70 -12.62
C GLU A 415 -29.77 -36.49 -13.52
N LEU A 416 -28.83 -36.08 -14.37
CA LEU A 416 -29.06 -35.02 -15.36
C LEU A 416 -30.15 -35.43 -16.36
N LYS A 417 -30.13 -36.67 -16.86
CA LYS A 417 -31.19 -37.21 -17.74
C LYS A 417 -32.55 -37.20 -17.04
N ARG A 418 -32.61 -37.72 -15.81
CA ARG A 418 -33.84 -37.77 -15.00
C ARG A 418 -34.47 -36.38 -14.74
N ARG A 419 -33.67 -35.32 -14.69
CA ARG A 419 -34.15 -33.94 -14.52
C ARG A 419 -34.48 -33.24 -15.85
N GLY A 420 -33.91 -33.73 -16.95
CA GLY A 420 -34.15 -33.20 -18.30
C GLY A 420 -35.39 -33.77 -18.98
N ASP A 421 -35.75 -35.01 -18.63
CA ASP A 421 -37.03 -35.65 -18.92
C ASP A 421 -38.14 -35.12 -18.00
#